data_AF-A0A2E8MK00-F1
#
_entry.id   AF-A0A2E8MK00-F1
#
_cell.length_a   1.000
_cell.length_b   1.000
_cell.length_c   1.000
_cell.angle_alpha   90.00
_cell.angle_beta   90.00
_cell.angle_gamma   90.00
#
_symmetry.space_group_name_H-M   'P 1'
#
loop_
_entity.id
_entity.type
_entity.pdbx_description
1 polymer ?
#
loop_
_entity_poly.entity_id
_entity_poly.type
_entity_poly.pdbx_seq_one_letter_code
_entity_poly.pdbx_strand_id
1 'polypeptide(L)'
;MEQAGHKIGEEMVGAVLVVGGGIAGMQASLDLADSGYKVYLVERDSAIGGHMAKLDKTFPTNDCAMCTISPRLVDVGRHINIELLTDSQVETITGEPGAFSAMLRTKARYIDLERCNGCGECAEVCPVSVSDAFNEGFSQRRAAFKLYPQATPDGYAIDKRGVAPCRDACATGQRAQGYISLIAAGRFDEAYRTIKEDNPFPAVCGRICNARCEDACTRG
;
A
#
# COMPACT_ATOMS: atom_id res chain seq x y z
N MET A 1 2.86 -22.36 19.83
CA MET A 1 4.04 -21.95 20.62
C MET A 1 3.83 -20.50 20.98
N GLU A 2 3.50 -20.33 22.25
CA GLU A 2 3.15 -19.10 22.97
C GLU A 2 4.31 -18.10 22.87
N GLN A 3 4.13 -16.96 22.20
CA GLN A 3 5.11 -15.88 22.28
C GLN A 3 4.73 -14.97 23.44
N ALA A 4 5.65 -14.96 24.41
CA ALA A 4 5.57 -14.29 25.68
C ALA A 4 5.24 -12.80 25.53
N GLY A 5 4.18 -12.37 26.20
CA GLY A 5 3.95 -10.96 26.48
C GLY A 5 5.11 -10.42 27.31
N HIS A 6 5.89 -9.52 26.72
CA HIS A 6 6.91 -8.77 27.44
C HIS A 6 6.20 -7.98 28.55
N LYS A 7 6.53 -8.25 29.82
CA LYS A 7 6.08 -7.40 30.94
C LYS A 7 6.64 -6.01 30.68
N ILE A 8 5.76 -5.04 30.42
CA ILE A 8 6.11 -3.63 30.26
C ILE A 8 6.66 -3.20 31.62
N GLY A 9 7.98 -2.98 31.69
CA GLY A 9 8.63 -2.50 32.90
C GLY A 9 8.15 -1.10 33.26
N GLU A 10 8.25 -0.74 34.54
CA GLU A 10 7.91 0.60 35.07
C GLU A 10 8.89 1.71 34.57
N GLU A 11 9.88 1.37 33.75
CA GLU A 11 10.86 2.31 33.20
C GLU A 11 10.34 2.97 31.92
N MET A 12 10.49 4.30 31.84
CA MET A 12 10.09 5.05 30.66
C MET A 12 10.87 4.61 29.42
N VAL A 13 10.15 4.27 28.36
CA VAL A 13 10.74 3.92 27.06
C VAL A 13 11.07 5.21 26.32
N GLY A 14 12.35 5.42 25.98
CA GLY A 14 12.83 6.57 25.19
C GLY A 14 12.49 6.47 23.70
N ALA A 15 11.28 6.01 23.35
CA ALA A 15 10.80 5.90 21.99
C ALA A 15 9.45 6.61 21.81
N VAL A 16 9.23 7.16 20.62
CA VAL A 16 8.03 7.94 20.29
C VAL A 16 7.33 7.32 19.07
N LEU A 17 6.00 7.21 19.13
CA LEU A 17 5.17 6.83 18.00
C LEU A 17 4.51 8.09 17.42
N VAL A 18 4.77 8.39 16.15
CA VAL A 18 4.14 9.48 15.41
C VAL A 18 3.14 8.89 14.43
N VAL A 19 1.89 9.36 14.47
CA VAL A 19 0.81 8.87 13.61
C VAL A 19 0.50 9.89 12.52
N GLY A 20 0.76 9.51 11.27
CA GLY A 20 0.52 10.32 10.07
C GLY A 20 1.81 10.93 9.49
N GLY A 21 2.18 10.51 8.28
CA GLY A 21 3.36 10.96 7.55
C GLY A 21 3.16 12.25 6.75
N GLY A 22 2.28 13.15 7.18
CA GLY A 22 2.15 14.49 6.60
C GLY A 22 3.31 15.42 7.00
N ILE A 23 3.29 16.67 6.52
CA ILE A 23 4.33 17.67 6.82
C ILE A 23 4.58 17.86 8.34
N ALA A 24 3.51 17.81 9.14
CA ALA A 24 3.59 17.95 10.60
C ALA A 24 4.24 16.73 11.26
N GLY A 25 3.79 15.52 10.92
CA GLY A 25 4.35 14.29 11.49
C GLY A 25 5.78 14.03 11.06
N MET A 26 6.13 14.36 9.81
CA MET A 26 7.53 14.30 9.35
C MET A 26 8.43 15.25 10.13
N GLN A 27 8.02 16.52 10.34
CA GLN A 27 8.84 17.45 11.12
C GLN A 27 8.99 17.02 12.57
N ALA A 28 7.88 16.62 13.22
CA ALA A 28 7.91 16.12 14.59
C ALA A 28 8.84 14.91 14.71
N SER A 29 8.81 14.00 13.72
CA SER A 29 9.69 12.83 13.70
C SER A 29 11.16 13.21 13.59
N LEU A 30 11.49 14.17 12.71
CA LEU A 30 12.87 14.67 12.56
C LEU A 30 13.36 15.34 13.84
N ASP A 31 12.60 16.27 14.41
CA ASP A 31 13.01 17.00 15.62
C ASP A 31 13.26 16.05 16.81
N LEU A 32 12.41 15.03 16.97
CA LEU A 32 12.56 14.01 18.01
C LEU A 32 13.75 13.09 17.74
N ALA A 33 13.95 12.70 16.48
CA ALA A 33 15.02 11.81 16.08
C ALA A 33 16.41 12.45 16.18
N ASP A 34 16.51 13.74 15.82
CA ASP A 34 17.70 14.58 15.98
C ASP A 34 18.01 14.86 17.47
N SER A 35 16.98 14.89 18.32
CA SER A 35 17.12 14.96 19.78
C SER A 35 17.56 13.63 20.41
N GLY A 36 17.74 12.58 19.62
CA GLY A 36 18.26 11.27 20.06
C GLY A 36 17.19 10.25 20.45
N TYR A 37 15.90 10.53 20.23
CA TYR A 37 14.84 9.55 20.49
C TYR A 37 14.65 8.59 19.30
N LYS A 38 14.33 7.32 19.58
CA LYS A 38 13.86 6.39 18.55
C LYS A 38 12.42 6.76 18.19
N VAL A 39 12.15 6.97 16.90
CA VAL A 39 10.83 7.34 16.40
C VAL A 39 10.27 6.24 15.51
N TYR A 40 9.03 5.85 15.74
CA TYR A 40 8.23 5.03 14.83
C TYR A 40 7.23 5.95 14.12
N LEU A 41 7.37 6.13 12.81
CA LEU A 41 6.46 6.96 12.02
C LEU A 41 5.49 6.06 11.25
N VAL A 42 4.21 6.07 11.65
CA VAL A 42 3.16 5.25 11.05
C VAL A 42 2.39 6.05 10.00
N GLU A 43 2.30 5.51 8.79
CA GLU A 43 1.55 6.07 7.66
C GLU A 43 0.63 5.02 7.05
N ARG A 44 -0.64 5.37 6.87
CA ARG A 44 -1.68 4.46 6.33
C ARG A 44 -1.54 4.22 4.84
N ASP A 45 -1.01 5.21 4.11
CA ASP A 45 -0.79 5.16 2.68
C ASP A 45 0.55 4.46 2.36
N SER A 46 0.78 4.13 1.09
CA SER A 46 2.02 3.45 0.68
C SER A 46 3.24 4.38 0.68
N ALA A 47 3.06 5.66 1.00
CA ALA A 47 4.12 6.67 1.05
C ALA A 47 3.71 7.84 1.94
N ILE A 48 4.71 8.48 2.54
CA ILE A 48 4.57 9.72 3.33
C ILE A 48 4.40 10.94 2.42
N GLY A 49 4.10 12.11 2.97
CA GLY A 49 3.91 13.39 2.29
C GLY A 49 2.55 14.05 2.57
N GLY A 50 1.51 13.24 2.76
CA GLY A 50 0.15 13.71 3.05
C GLY A 50 -0.42 14.63 1.97
N HIS A 51 -1.30 15.55 2.36
CA HIS A 51 -1.94 16.49 1.41
C HIS A 51 -0.96 17.44 0.73
N MET A 52 0.13 17.81 1.40
CA MET A 52 1.11 18.74 0.82
C MET A 52 1.77 18.16 -0.44
N ALA A 53 1.92 16.84 -0.53
CA ALA A 53 2.41 16.18 -1.75
C ALA A 53 1.45 16.29 -2.95
N LYS A 54 0.17 16.57 -2.71
CA LYS A 54 -0.85 16.77 -3.76
C LYS A 54 -0.89 18.20 -4.30
N LEU A 55 -0.30 19.15 -3.59
CA LEU A 55 -0.33 20.57 -3.97
C LEU A 55 0.74 20.85 -5.03
N ASP A 56 0.41 21.71 -5.99
CA ASP A 56 1.42 22.26 -6.91
C ASP A 56 2.26 23.33 -6.20
N LYS A 57 1.58 24.33 -5.63
CA LYS A 57 2.21 25.48 -4.95
C LYS A 57 1.73 25.69 -3.52
N THR A 58 2.53 26.38 -2.72
CA THR A 58 2.19 26.81 -1.36
C THR A 58 2.16 28.33 -1.23
N PHE A 59 1.07 28.87 -0.69
CA PHE A 59 1.00 30.29 -0.32
C PHE A 59 1.85 30.57 0.95
N PRO A 60 2.31 31.81 1.18
CA PRO A 60 2.18 33.01 0.34
C PRO A 60 3.28 33.14 -0.73
N THR A 61 4.37 32.38 -0.62
CA THR A 61 5.55 32.50 -1.49
C THR A 61 5.31 31.97 -2.89
N ASN A 62 4.29 31.14 -3.07
CA ASN A 62 3.97 30.45 -4.33
C ASN A 62 5.11 29.53 -4.80
N ASP A 63 5.89 29.00 -3.86
CA ASP A 63 6.90 27.98 -4.11
C ASP A 63 6.25 26.66 -4.49
N CYS A 64 6.98 25.81 -5.23
CA CYS A 64 6.55 24.45 -5.47
C CYS A 64 6.47 23.66 -4.14
N ALA A 65 5.31 23.07 -3.85
CA ALA A 65 5.13 22.32 -2.61
C ALA A 65 6.12 21.15 -2.50
N MET A 66 6.39 20.50 -3.64
CA MET A 66 7.35 19.40 -3.72
C MET A 66 8.77 19.86 -3.40
N CYS A 67 9.18 21.07 -3.81
CA CYS A 67 10.51 21.59 -3.49
C CYS A 67 10.72 21.78 -1.98
N THR A 68 9.66 22.13 -1.25
CA THR A 68 9.73 22.35 0.20
C THR A 68 9.66 21.05 0.99
N ILE A 69 8.86 20.07 0.54
CA ILE A 69 8.65 18.81 1.26
C ILE A 69 9.69 17.73 0.92
N SER A 70 10.26 17.73 -0.29
CA SER A 70 11.19 16.69 -0.75
C SER A 70 12.40 16.46 0.15
N PRO A 71 13.07 17.51 0.70
CA PRO A 71 14.17 17.29 1.65
C PRO A 71 13.69 16.49 2.87
N ARG A 72 12.55 16.85 3.45
CA ARG A 72 11.97 16.16 4.61
C ARG A 72 11.58 14.72 4.30
N LEU A 73 11.06 14.43 3.09
CA LEU A 73 10.77 13.06 2.66
C LEU A 73 12.04 12.21 2.69
N VAL A 74 13.12 12.72 2.09
CA VAL A 74 14.41 12.01 2.01
C VAL A 74 15.05 11.86 3.39
N ASP A 75 15.03 12.91 4.21
CA ASP A 75 15.60 12.90 5.55
C ASP A 75 14.90 11.87 6.43
N VAL A 76 13.55 11.90 6.48
CA VAL A 76 12.76 10.91 7.21
C VAL A 76 13.02 9.49 6.71
N GLY A 77 13.08 9.30 5.39
CA GLY A 77 13.28 7.98 4.78
C GLY A 77 14.66 7.38 5.02
N ARG A 78 15.65 8.17 5.43
CA ARG A 78 17.04 7.72 5.64
C ARG A 78 17.54 7.89 7.07
N HIS A 79 16.75 8.49 7.95
CA HIS A 79 17.17 8.80 9.30
C HIS A 79 17.33 7.52 10.15
N ILE A 80 18.51 7.33 10.75
CA ILE A 80 18.85 6.11 11.51
C ILE A 80 17.92 5.86 12.72
N ASN A 81 17.45 6.94 13.36
CA ASN A 81 16.54 6.87 14.50
C ASN A 81 15.04 6.84 14.10
N ILE A 82 14.70 6.91 12.82
CA ILE A 82 13.30 6.87 12.36
C ILE A 82 13.02 5.52 11.71
N GLU A 83 12.00 4.82 12.20
CA GLU A 83 11.45 3.63 11.59
C GLU A 83 10.15 3.99 10.89
N LEU A 84 10.19 3.97 9.56
CA LEU A 84 9.05 4.32 8.73
C LEU A 84 8.17 3.10 8.47
N LEU A 85 6.95 3.12 9.02
CA LEU A 85 5.94 2.07 8.89
C LEU A 85 4.84 2.56 7.96
N THR A 86 5.07 2.42 6.65
CA THR A 86 4.01 2.66 5.63
C THR A 86 3.00 1.53 5.58
N ASP A 87 1.88 1.76 4.87
CA ASP A 87 0.81 0.79 4.75
C ASP A 87 0.26 0.34 6.13
N SER A 88 0.44 1.15 7.17
CA SER A 88 0.21 0.77 8.57
C SER A 88 -0.70 1.76 9.27
N GLN A 89 -1.59 1.26 10.12
CA GLN A 89 -2.50 2.07 10.93
C GLN A 89 -2.51 1.60 12.38
N VAL A 90 -2.69 2.52 13.31
CA VAL A 90 -2.84 2.18 14.74
C VAL A 90 -4.26 1.67 14.97
N GLU A 91 -4.40 0.49 15.59
CA GLU A 91 -5.71 -0.07 15.97
C GLU A 91 -6.04 0.20 17.43
N THR A 92 -5.08 0.03 18.32
CA THR A 92 -5.31 0.17 19.76
C THR A 92 -4.03 0.65 20.44
N ILE A 93 -4.18 1.55 21.40
CA ILE A 93 -3.11 2.03 22.28
C ILE A 93 -3.54 1.73 23.71
N THR A 94 -2.66 1.13 24.47
CA THR A 94 -2.84 0.82 25.89
C THR A 94 -1.62 1.29 26.68
N GLY A 95 -1.75 1.40 28.00
CA GLY A 95 -0.67 1.85 28.89
C GLY A 95 -0.83 3.29 29.34
N GLU A 96 0.24 3.80 29.95
CA GLU A 96 0.30 5.10 30.63
C GLU A 96 1.45 5.95 30.06
N PRO A 97 1.49 7.28 30.29
CA PRO A 97 2.58 8.14 29.82
C PRO A 97 3.97 7.56 30.16
N GLY A 98 4.79 7.35 29.12
CA GLY A 98 6.12 6.76 29.24
C GLY A 98 6.18 5.23 29.03
N ALA A 99 5.04 4.55 29.06
CA ALA A 99 4.93 3.09 28.93
C ALA A 99 3.71 2.69 28.08
N PHE A 100 3.66 3.19 26.84
CA PHE A 100 2.60 2.84 25.88
C PHE A 100 2.90 1.55 25.13
N SER A 101 1.86 0.76 24.89
CA SER A 101 1.86 -0.36 23.96
C SER A 101 0.83 -0.12 22.86
N ALA A 102 1.29 -0.09 21.61
CA ALA A 102 0.46 0.17 20.44
C ALA A 102 0.38 -1.06 19.53
N MET A 103 -0.83 -1.43 19.15
CA MET A 103 -1.10 -2.47 18.16
C MET A 103 -1.30 -1.81 16.80
N LEU A 104 -0.49 -2.24 15.82
CA LEU A 104 -0.52 -1.74 14.46
C LEU A 104 -1.08 -2.81 13.51
N ARG A 105 -1.91 -2.38 12.57
CA ARG A 105 -2.32 -3.20 11.43
C ARG A 105 -1.61 -2.72 10.18
N THR A 106 -0.76 -3.58 9.62
CA THR A 106 -0.09 -3.33 8.34
C THR A 106 -0.82 -4.07 7.22
N LYS A 107 -1.31 -3.34 6.21
CA LYS A 107 -1.90 -3.95 5.01
C LYS A 107 -0.77 -4.51 4.13
N ALA A 108 -1.02 -5.65 3.50
CA ALA A 108 -0.04 -6.25 2.59
C ALA A 108 0.16 -5.33 1.37
N ARG A 109 1.39 -4.85 1.17
CA ARG A 109 1.82 -4.10 -0.02
C ARG A 109 1.86 -4.96 -1.30
N TYR A 110 1.99 -6.28 -1.12
CA TYR A 110 2.21 -7.30 -2.17
C TYR A 110 3.46 -7.07 -3.04
N ILE A 111 4.32 -6.13 -2.65
CA ILE A 111 5.63 -5.87 -3.22
C ILE A 111 6.60 -5.76 -2.04
N ASP A 112 7.68 -6.53 -2.13
CA ASP A 112 8.76 -6.48 -1.16
C ASP A 112 9.63 -5.24 -1.42
N LEU A 113 9.68 -4.34 -0.45
CA LEU A 113 10.41 -3.08 -0.55
C LEU A 113 11.93 -3.30 -0.64
N GLU A 114 12.47 -4.35 -0.04
CA GLU A 114 13.91 -4.65 -0.09
C GLU A 114 14.34 -5.11 -1.48
N ARG A 115 13.39 -5.67 -2.25
CA ARG A 115 13.61 -6.18 -3.61
C ARG A 115 13.12 -5.23 -4.69
N CYS A 116 12.30 -4.25 -4.34
CA CYS A 116 11.77 -3.28 -5.29
C CYS A 116 12.84 -2.23 -5.61
N ASN A 117 13.08 -2.02 -6.90
CA ASN A 117 14.01 -0.99 -7.39
C ASN A 117 13.30 0.25 -7.96
N GLY A 118 11.98 0.34 -7.81
CA GLY A 118 11.20 1.49 -8.29
C GLY A 118 11.09 1.63 -9.82
N CYS A 119 11.40 0.61 -10.63
CA CYS A 119 11.48 0.75 -12.10
C CYS A 119 10.16 1.05 -12.82
N GLY A 120 9.03 0.62 -12.27
CA GLY A 120 7.70 0.90 -12.83
C GLY A 120 7.16 -0.07 -13.88
N GLU A 121 7.94 -1.06 -14.31
CA GLU A 121 7.49 -2.09 -15.28
C GLU A 121 6.19 -2.78 -14.85
N CYS A 122 6.03 -3.02 -13.54
CA CYS A 122 4.81 -3.65 -12.99
C CYS A 122 3.54 -2.84 -13.25
N ALA A 123 3.62 -1.50 -13.25
CA ALA A 123 2.49 -0.65 -13.56
C ALA A 123 2.20 -0.63 -15.07
N GLU A 124 3.22 -0.60 -15.91
CA GLU A 124 3.09 -0.61 -17.37
C GLU A 124 2.37 -1.87 -17.88
N VAL A 125 2.76 -3.04 -17.36
CA VAL A 125 2.17 -4.32 -17.77
C VAL A 125 0.83 -4.62 -17.11
N CYS A 126 0.37 -3.80 -16.14
CA CYS A 126 -0.84 -4.07 -15.39
C CYS A 126 -2.10 -3.86 -16.27
N PRO A 127 -2.93 -4.89 -16.52
CA PRO A 127 -4.13 -4.74 -17.35
C PRO A 127 -5.29 -4.08 -16.58
N VAL A 128 -5.17 -3.92 -15.26
CA VAL A 128 -6.26 -3.45 -14.39
C VAL A 128 -6.15 -1.94 -14.20
N SER A 129 -7.17 -1.22 -14.63
CA SER A 129 -7.36 0.20 -14.37
C SER A 129 -8.26 0.41 -13.15
N VAL A 130 -7.90 1.36 -12.29
CA VAL A 130 -8.65 1.75 -11.10
C VAL A 130 -8.64 3.28 -10.96
N SER A 131 -9.65 3.82 -10.27
CA SER A 131 -9.70 5.26 -9.96
C SER A 131 -8.48 5.67 -9.12
N ASP A 132 -7.87 6.80 -9.47
CA ASP A 132 -6.70 7.29 -8.77
C ASP A 132 -7.09 8.12 -7.54
N ALA A 133 -6.97 7.51 -6.36
CA ALA A 133 -7.25 8.16 -5.08
C ALA A 133 -6.29 9.30 -4.73
N PHE A 134 -5.06 9.32 -5.26
CA PHE A 134 -4.14 10.44 -5.04
C PHE A 134 -4.62 11.68 -5.78
N ASN A 135 -5.11 11.49 -7.01
CA ASN A 135 -5.67 12.52 -7.88
C ASN A 135 -7.19 12.73 -7.68
N GLU A 136 -7.73 12.39 -6.51
CA GLU A 136 -9.15 12.60 -6.14
C GLU A 136 -10.16 12.03 -7.16
N GLY A 137 -9.78 10.97 -7.88
CA GLY A 137 -10.61 10.33 -8.90
C GLY A 137 -10.71 11.08 -10.24
N PHE A 138 -9.95 12.15 -10.44
CA PHE A 138 -9.89 12.86 -11.73
C PHE A 138 -9.12 12.12 -12.82
N SER A 139 -8.38 11.07 -12.45
CA SER A 139 -7.63 10.23 -13.38
C SER A 139 -7.78 8.76 -13.02
N GLN A 140 -7.30 7.91 -13.93
CA GLN A 140 -7.18 6.47 -13.72
C GLN A 140 -5.72 6.13 -13.50
N ARG A 141 -5.47 5.18 -12.59
CA ARG A 141 -4.17 4.55 -12.39
C ARG A 141 -4.26 3.04 -12.57
N ARG A 142 -3.10 2.39 -12.56
CA ARG A 142 -3.01 0.93 -12.59
C ARG A 142 -3.16 0.34 -11.19
N ALA A 143 -3.55 -0.93 -11.11
CA ALA A 143 -3.64 -1.61 -9.81
C ALA A 143 -2.26 -1.80 -9.16
N ALA A 144 -1.20 -2.04 -9.94
CA ALA A 144 0.18 -1.86 -9.49
C ALA A 144 0.56 -0.38 -9.68
N PHE A 145 0.95 0.30 -8.61
CA PHE A 145 1.12 1.75 -8.63
C PHE A 145 2.22 2.22 -7.69
N LYS A 146 2.75 3.41 -7.98
CA LYS A 146 3.49 4.25 -7.04
C LYS A 146 2.59 5.42 -6.70
N LEU A 147 2.45 5.78 -5.42
CA LEU A 147 1.42 6.74 -4.96
C LEU A 147 1.52 8.10 -5.67
N TYR A 148 2.76 8.59 -5.82
CA TYR A 148 3.11 9.76 -6.60
C TYR A 148 4.59 9.66 -7.01
N PRO A 149 5.07 10.42 -8.02
CA PRO A 149 6.39 10.18 -8.60
C PRO A 149 7.58 10.30 -7.62
N GLN A 150 7.51 11.21 -6.65
CA GLN A 150 8.54 11.42 -5.62
C GLN A 150 8.24 10.68 -4.30
N ALA A 151 7.37 9.66 -4.33
CA ALA A 151 6.96 8.93 -3.14
C ALA A 151 8.13 8.37 -2.33
N THR A 152 8.05 8.51 -1.01
CA THR A 152 8.95 7.88 -0.04
C THR A 152 8.16 6.94 0.86
N PRO A 153 8.55 5.66 1.04
CA PRO A 153 9.66 4.99 0.36
C PRO A 153 9.45 4.92 -1.16
N ASP A 154 10.56 4.89 -1.90
CA ASP A 154 10.53 4.77 -3.36
C ASP A 154 10.21 3.32 -3.77
N GLY A 155 8.92 2.98 -3.68
CA GLY A 155 8.45 1.63 -3.93
C GLY A 155 7.01 1.60 -4.42
N TYR A 156 6.72 0.57 -5.21
CA TYR A 156 5.38 0.30 -5.70
C TYR A 156 4.55 -0.46 -4.65
N ALA A 157 3.24 -0.46 -4.84
CA ALA A 157 2.28 -1.27 -4.12
C ALA A 157 1.25 -1.86 -5.11
N ILE A 158 0.59 -2.96 -4.73
CA ILE A 158 -0.54 -3.51 -5.51
C ILE A 158 -1.82 -3.30 -4.72
N ASP A 159 -2.76 -2.59 -5.33
CA ASP A 159 -4.11 -2.45 -4.83
C ASP A 159 -4.91 -3.73 -5.11
N LYS A 160 -5.13 -4.53 -4.06
CA LYS A 160 -5.87 -5.78 -4.13
C LYS A 160 -7.19 -5.65 -3.36
N ARG A 161 -8.30 -5.59 -4.10
CA ARG A 161 -9.68 -5.52 -3.58
C ARG A 161 -10.21 -6.83 -2.96
N GLY A 162 -9.35 -7.81 -2.70
CA GLY A 162 -9.71 -9.13 -2.14
C GLY A 162 -9.69 -10.26 -3.17
N VAL A 163 -10.46 -11.32 -2.88
CA VAL A 163 -10.67 -12.48 -3.77
C VAL A 163 -12.00 -12.29 -4.47
N ALA A 164 -12.01 -12.37 -5.81
CA ALA A 164 -13.24 -12.23 -6.57
C ALA A 164 -14.15 -13.46 -6.35
N PRO A 165 -15.48 -13.31 -6.29
CA PRO A 165 -16.42 -14.44 -6.15
C PRO A 165 -16.22 -15.52 -7.21
N CYS A 166 -15.85 -15.13 -8.42
CA CYS A 166 -15.55 -16.03 -9.53
C CYS A 166 -14.32 -16.92 -9.31
N ARG A 167 -13.38 -16.53 -8.44
CA ARG A 167 -12.26 -17.36 -8.03
C ARG A 167 -12.62 -18.20 -6.80
N ASP A 168 -13.31 -17.58 -5.84
CA ASP A 168 -13.64 -18.19 -4.56
C ASP A 168 -14.61 -19.36 -4.70
N ALA A 169 -15.66 -19.21 -5.51
CA ALA A 169 -16.65 -20.26 -5.75
C ALA A 169 -16.20 -21.30 -6.80
N CYS A 170 -15.09 -21.05 -7.50
CA CYS A 170 -14.61 -21.95 -8.55
C CYS A 170 -13.85 -23.14 -7.94
N ALA A 171 -14.31 -24.35 -8.23
CA ALA A 171 -13.69 -25.58 -7.72
C ALA A 171 -12.21 -25.76 -8.13
N THR A 172 -11.78 -25.14 -9.24
CA THR A 172 -10.38 -25.19 -9.70
C THR A 172 -9.59 -23.94 -9.28
N GLY A 173 -10.20 -22.99 -8.55
CA GLY A 173 -9.55 -21.74 -8.16
C GLY A 173 -9.21 -20.81 -9.34
N GLN A 174 -9.90 -20.97 -10.48
CA GLN A 174 -9.64 -20.25 -11.72
C GLN A 174 -9.66 -18.73 -11.50
N ARG A 175 -8.61 -18.04 -11.96
CA ARG A 175 -8.53 -16.57 -11.93
C ARG A 175 -9.30 -15.90 -13.07
N ALA A 176 -10.64 -16.00 -13.05
CA ALA A 176 -11.50 -15.43 -14.09
C ALA A 176 -11.29 -13.94 -14.34
N GLN A 177 -11.17 -13.14 -13.27
CA GLN A 177 -10.87 -11.72 -13.36
C GLN A 177 -9.57 -11.44 -14.13
N GLY A 178 -8.54 -12.27 -13.97
CA GLY A 178 -7.21 -12.04 -14.55
C GLY A 178 -7.24 -12.08 -16.07
N TYR A 179 -7.71 -13.19 -16.65
CA TYR A 179 -7.77 -13.32 -18.09
C TYR A 179 -8.85 -12.43 -18.73
N ILE A 180 -9.96 -12.13 -18.04
CA ILE A 180 -10.96 -11.16 -18.54
C ILE A 180 -10.34 -9.77 -18.64
N SER A 181 -9.50 -9.39 -17.66
CA SER A 181 -8.80 -8.10 -17.68
C SER A 181 -7.78 -8.03 -18.83
N LEU A 182 -7.09 -9.14 -19.13
CA LEU A 182 -6.18 -9.24 -20.28
C LEU A 182 -6.94 -9.19 -21.62
N ILE A 183 -8.10 -9.86 -21.73
CA ILE A 183 -8.98 -9.79 -22.90
C ILE A 183 -9.46 -8.35 -23.13
N ALA A 184 -9.91 -7.67 -22.07
CA ALA A 184 -10.33 -6.27 -22.15
C ALA A 184 -9.20 -5.34 -22.60
N ALA A 185 -7.95 -5.69 -22.30
CA ALA A 185 -6.76 -5.00 -22.77
C ALA A 185 -6.27 -5.45 -24.17
N GLY A 186 -7.00 -6.33 -24.87
CA GLY A 186 -6.63 -6.86 -26.19
C GLY A 186 -5.49 -7.89 -26.19
N ARG A 187 -5.07 -8.37 -25.01
CA ARG A 187 -3.92 -9.28 -24.82
C ARG A 187 -4.38 -10.74 -24.81
N PHE A 188 -4.90 -11.21 -25.94
CA PHE A 188 -5.55 -12.53 -26.04
C PHE A 188 -4.61 -13.71 -25.77
N ASP A 189 -3.37 -13.65 -26.25
CA ASP A 189 -2.39 -14.73 -26.04
C ASP A 189 -2.04 -14.90 -24.56
N GLU A 190 -1.85 -13.78 -23.85
CA GLU A 190 -1.57 -13.78 -22.42
C GLU A 190 -2.79 -14.23 -21.62
N ALA A 191 -3.99 -13.77 -22.00
CA ALA A 191 -5.22 -14.24 -21.40
C ALA A 191 -5.37 -15.76 -21.51
N TYR A 192 -5.08 -16.32 -22.69
CA TYR A 192 -5.14 -17.77 -22.91
C TYR A 192 -4.09 -18.54 -22.08
N ARG A 193 -2.86 -18.02 -21.98
CA ARG A 193 -1.83 -18.59 -21.11
C ARG A 193 -2.25 -18.57 -19.64
N THR A 194 -2.74 -17.44 -19.14
CA THR A 194 -3.22 -17.30 -17.76
C THR A 194 -4.38 -18.25 -17.45
N ILE A 195 -5.30 -18.44 -18.40
CA ILE A 195 -6.39 -19.43 -18.23
C ILE A 195 -5.80 -20.82 -18.02
N LYS A 196 -4.81 -21.18 -18.83
CA LYS A 196 -4.19 -22.51 -18.87
C LYS A 196 -3.28 -22.82 -17.69
N GLU A 197 -2.83 -21.82 -16.94
CA GLU A 197 -2.08 -22.03 -15.70
C GLU A 197 -2.90 -22.84 -14.69
N ASP A 198 -4.19 -22.50 -14.57
CA ASP A 198 -5.10 -23.09 -13.58
C ASP A 198 -6.00 -24.18 -14.20
N ASN A 199 -6.27 -24.13 -15.52
CA ASN A 199 -7.22 -25.02 -16.20
C ASN A 199 -6.74 -25.50 -17.58
N PRO A 200 -6.40 -26.80 -17.74
CA PRO A 200 -5.95 -27.35 -19.03
C PRO A 200 -7.06 -27.50 -20.09
N PHE A 201 -8.33 -27.50 -19.69
CA PHE A 201 -9.49 -27.71 -20.59
C PHE A 201 -10.54 -26.60 -20.47
N PRO A 202 -10.18 -25.32 -20.67
CA PRO A 202 -11.06 -24.20 -20.36
C PRO A 202 -12.33 -24.19 -21.22
N ALA A 203 -12.25 -24.69 -22.45
CA ALA A 203 -13.40 -24.82 -23.35
C ALA A 203 -14.45 -25.83 -22.85
N VAL A 204 -14.02 -26.91 -22.18
CA VAL A 204 -14.92 -27.92 -21.62
C VAL A 204 -15.44 -27.46 -20.27
N CYS A 205 -14.55 -27.03 -19.37
CA CYS A 205 -14.90 -26.53 -18.05
C CYS A 205 -15.89 -25.36 -18.09
N GLY A 206 -15.76 -24.46 -19.08
CA GLY A 206 -16.71 -23.37 -19.28
C GLY A 206 -18.14 -23.84 -19.63
N ARG A 207 -18.28 -24.97 -20.33
CA ARG A 207 -19.60 -25.52 -20.72
C ARG A 207 -20.30 -26.27 -19.59
N ILE A 208 -19.52 -26.85 -18.67
CA ILE A 208 -20.05 -27.56 -17.49
C ILE A 208 -20.07 -26.69 -16.24
N CYS A 209 -19.70 -25.41 -16.37
CA CYS A 209 -19.72 -24.46 -15.26
C CYS A 209 -21.15 -24.32 -14.73
N ASN A 210 -21.31 -24.47 -13.42
CA ASN A 210 -22.60 -24.33 -12.74
C ASN A 210 -22.83 -22.93 -12.16
N ALA A 211 -21.99 -21.96 -12.54
CA ALA A 211 -22.15 -20.53 -12.26
C ALA A 211 -22.36 -20.12 -10.78
N ARG A 212 -21.91 -20.92 -9.81
CA ARG A 212 -22.05 -20.63 -8.36
C ARG A 212 -21.52 -19.26 -7.91
N CYS A 213 -20.61 -18.67 -8.68
CA CYS A 213 -20.09 -17.34 -8.38
C CYS A 213 -21.10 -16.20 -8.65
N GLU A 214 -22.16 -16.45 -9.43
CA GLU A 214 -23.17 -15.44 -9.77
C GLU A 214 -24.01 -15.05 -8.55
N ASP A 215 -24.33 -16.01 -7.68
CA ASP A 215 -25.11 -15.77 -6.44
C ASP A 215 -24.45 -14.77 -5.49
N ALA A 216 -23.12 -14.63 -5.56
CA ALA A 216 -22.32 -13.73 -4.74
C ALA A 216 -21.65 -12.60 -5.55
N CYS A 217 -22.11 -12.33 -6.77
CA CYS A 217 -21.47 -11.38 -7.67
C CYS A 217 -21.50 -9.95 -7.12
N THR A 218 -20.34 -9.30 -7.05
CA THR A 218 -20.23 -7.90 -6.57
C THR A 218 -20.61 -6.86 -7.63
N ARG A 219 -21.07 -7.28 -8.82
CA ARG A 219 -21.43 -6.38 -9.93
C ARG A 219 -22.94 -6.21 -10.11
N GLY A 220 -23.76 -6.95 -9.35
CA GLY A 220 -25.20 -7.05 -9.56
C GLY A 220 -25.51 -8.13 -10.58
#